data_AF-X0TL95-F1
#
_entry.id   AF-X0TL95-F1
#
_cell.length_a   1.000
_cell.length_b   1.000
_cell.length_c   1.000
_cell.angle_alpha   90.00
_cell.angle_beta   90.00
_cell.angle_gamma   90.00
#
_symmetry.space_group_name_H-M   'P 1'
#
loop_
_entity.id
_entity.type
_entity.pdbx_description
1 polymer ?
#
loop_
_entity_poly.entity_id
_entity_poly.type
_entity_poly.pdbx_seq_one_letter_code
_entity_poly.pdbx_strand_id
1 'polypeptide(L)'
;ATICDVKAFIQSIGLKNQDKVEFIREDSHFPLKNHSIEKKNIGKMSRKYIEDSLPKLVSRIEEILLIHPEQKGIAQTHTKRIASYIKKHSGNSRLTFNKDHDTPKEMLKKHENKGSSVIIASGLREGIDLFGELSEFQIICKVPYPDLGDKRVKRKSEIEPRWYQWMTTIAFIQSLGRSVRSKEDKVTTYILDSDFSYFYLRNRRFFPSHLRKIISDSFFKNSNTKIITKPKTRKKNIFELAGN
;
A
#
# COMPACT_ATOMS: atom_id res chain seq x y z
N ALA A 1 -7.62 7.37 -16.52
CA ALA A 1 -8.30 6.56 -15.49
C ALA A 1 -8.62 7.35 -14.21
N THR A 2 -7.65 7.97 -13.52
CA THR A 2 -7.85 8.42 -12.12
C THR A 2 -7.78 9.94 -11.96
N ILE A 3 -8.93 10.61 -12.09
CA ILE A 3 -9.06 12.07 -11.89
C ILE A 3 -9.54 12.41 -10.47
N CYS A 4 -10.38 11.56 -9.86
CA CYS A 4 -10.89 11.65 -8.47
C CYS A 4 -11.73 12.89 -8.13
N ASP A 5 -11.25 14.10 -8.40
CA ASP A 5 -11.88 15.38 -8.11
C ASP A 5 -11.77 16.31 -9.32
N VAL A 6 -12.88 16.49 -10.03
CA VAL A 6 -12.91 17.28 -11.27
C VAL A 6 -12.47 18.72 -11.03
N LYS A 7 -12.90 19.33 -9.91
CA LYS A 7 -12.52 20.71 -9.55
C LYS A 7 -11.02 20.85 -9.34
N ALA A 8 -10.40 19.97 -8.55
CA ALA A 8 -8.96 19.98 -8.35
C ALA A 8 -8.20 19.72 -9.66
N PHE A 9 -8.72 18.86 -10.53
CA PHE A 9 -8.13 18.60 -11.84
C PHE A 9 -8.14 19.83 -12.74
N ILE A 10 -9.30 20.45 -12.96
CA ILE A 10 -9.47 21.67 -13.77
C ILE A 10 -8.55 22.78 -13.26
N GLN A 11 -8.52 23.00 -11.94
CA GLN A 11 -7.62 23.98 -11.32
C GLN A 11 -6.14 23.65 -11.58
N SER A 12 -5.76 22.37 -11.47
CA SER A 12 -4.38 21.93 -11.63
C SER A 12 -3.82 22.14 -13.04
N ILE A 13 -4.68 22.11 -14.06
CA ILE A 13 -4.31 22.35 -15.46
C ILE A 13 -4.57 23.79 -15.93
N GLY A 14 -5.04 24.66 -15.03
CA GLY A 14 -5.20 26.10 -15.30
C GLY A 14 -6.43 26.48 -16.13
N LEU A 15 -7.41 25.57 -16.27
CA LEU A 15 -8.65 25.88 -16.98
C LEU A 15 -9.54 26.79 -16.13
N LYS A 16 -9.90 27.96 -16.68
CA LYS A 16 -10.65 29.01 -15.97
C LYS A 16 -12.18 28.84 -16.06
N ASN A 17 -12.66 28.27 -17.18
CA ASN A 17 -14.09 28.17 -17.48
C ASN A 17 -14.63 26.79 -17.09
N GLN A 18 -14.82 26.57 -15.80
CA GLN A 18 -15.32 25.30 -15.25
C GLN A 18 -16.68 24.89 -15.83
N ASP A 19 -17.51 25.87 -16.17
CA ASP A 19 -18.82 25.78 -16.78
C ASP A 19 -18.80 25.16 -18.19
N LYS A 20 -17.65 25.21 -18.88
CA LYS A 20 -17.46 24.64 -20.23
C LYS A 20 -16.78 23.27 -20.22
N VAL A 21 -16.58 22.67 -19.06
CA VAL A 21 -15.91 21.37 -18.93
C VAL A 21 -16.96 20.29 -18.68
N GLU A 22 -17.12 19.39 -19.64
CA GLU A 22 -17.88 18.16 -19.46
C GLU A 22 -16.97 17.05 -18.89
N PHE A 23 -17.49 16.28 -17.94
CA PHE A 23 -16.77 15.18 -17.34
C PHE A 23 -17.57 13.89 -17.44
N ILE A 24 -17.07 12.95 -18.24
CA ILE A 24 -17.66 11.61 -18.36
C ILE A 24 -16.99 10.69 -17.36
N ARG A 25 -17.80 10.09 -16.47
CA ARG A 25 -17.33 9.11 -15.49
C ARG A 25 -17.92 7.75 -15.82
N GLU A 26 -17.06 6.82 -16.20
CA GLU A 26 -17.45 5.41 -16.29
C GLU A 26 -17.27 4.74 -14.93
N ASP A 27 -18.21 3.86 -14.58
CA ASP A 27 -18.10 3.05 -13.37
C ASP A 27 -16.99 2.02 -13.51
N SER A 28 -16.40 1.67 -12.37
CA SER A 28 -15.39 0.63 -12.35
C SER A 28 -16.04 -0.73 -12.57
N HIS A 29 -15.56 -1.42 -13.60
CA HIS A 29 -15.95 -2.79 -13.92
C HIS A 29 -15.30 -3.83 -12.99
N PHE A 30 -14.39 -3.44 -12.09
CA PHE A 30 -13.66 -4.37 -11.22
C PHE A 30 -14.56 -4.90 -10.09
N PRO A 31 -14.78 -6.23 -9.99
CA PRO A 31 -15.66 -6.81 -8.99
C PRO A 31 -15.02 -6.72 -7.61
N LEU A 32 -15.73 -6.02 -6.72
CA LEU A 32 -15.33 -5.76 -5.35
C LEU A 32 -14.95 -7.02 -4.55
N LYS A 33 -15.54 -8.17 -4.88
CA LYS A 33 -15.37 -9.44 -4.16
C LYS A 33 -13.96 -10.03 -4.29
N ASN A 34 -13.22 -9.66 -5.34
CA ASN A 34 -11.91 -10.24 -5.60
C ASN A 34 -10.76 -9.39 -5.03
N HIS A 35 -11.06 -8.20 -4.50
CA HIS A 35 -10.05 -7.30 -3.93
C HIS A 35 -10.28 -7.09 -2.44
N SER A 36 -9.34 -7.55 -1.64
CA SER A 36 -9.31 -7.29 -0.21
C SER A 36 -8.23 -6.25 0.11
N ILE A 37 -8.53 -5.39 1.07
CA ILE A 37 -7.55 -4.50 1.68
C ILE A 37 -7.44 -4.89 3.15
N GLU A 38 -6.23 -5.17 3.62
CA GLU A 38 -5.92 -5.53 4.99
C GLU A 38 -4.98 -4.49 5.61
N LYS A 39 -5.42 -3.86 6.70
CA LYS A 39 -4.55 -2.99 7.49
C LYS A 39 -3.72 -3.84 8.44
N LYS A 40 -2.41 -3.90 8.22
CA LYS A 40 -1.43 -4.57 9.07
C LYS A 40 -0.46 -3.53 9.61
N ASN A 41 -1.00 -2.48 10.24
CA ASN A 41 -0.24 -1.33 10.72
C ASN A 41 0.97 -1.74 11.57
N ILE A 42 2.12 -1.10 11.31
CA ILE A 42 3.37 -1.31 12.05
C ILE A 42 3.83 -0.06 12.83
N GLY A 43 3.28 1.11 12.49
CA GLY A 43 3.71 2.41 13.00
C GLY A 43 3.37 3.52 12.00
N LYS A 44 3.73 4.76 12.32
CA LYS A 44 3.57 5.90 11.41
C LYS A 44 4.79 5.98 10.51
N MET A 45 4.59 6.10 9.20
CA MET A 45 5.70 6.20 8.25
C MET A 45 6.07 7.65 7.91
N SER A 46 5.58 8.62 8.68
CA SER A 46 6.00 10.03 8.54
C SER A 46 7.45 10.24 8.99
N ARG A 47 8.07 11.35 8.55
CA ARG A 47 9.49 11.64 8.77
C ARG A 47 9.92 11.56 10.25
N LYS A 48 9.02 11.90 11.17
CA LYS A 48 9.25 11.89 12.62
C LYS A 48 9.35 10.48 13.21
N TYR A 49 8.58 9.51 12.70
CA TYR A 49 8.41 8.18 13.32
C TYR A 49 8.97 7.03 12.48
N ILE A 50 9.50 7.33 11.29
CA ILE A 50 9.92 6.30 10.33
C ILE A 50 11.07 5.43 10.86
N GLU A 51 12.01 5.98 11.63
CA GLU A 51 13.14 5.19 12.18
C GLU A 51 12.65 4.07 13.10
N ASP A 52 11.71 4.35 14.01
CA ASP A 52 11.13 3.35 14.92
C ASP A 52 10.23 2.34 14.19
N SER A 53 9.76 2.70 12.99
CA SER A 53 8.83 1.90 12.19
C SER A 53 9.55 0.97 11.21
N LEU A 54 10.73 1.35 10.72
CA LEU A 54 11.46 0.59 9.69
C LEU A 54 11.81 -0.86 10.10
N PRO A 55 12.27 -1.17 11.33
CA PRO A 55 12.48 -2.56 11.73
C PRO A 55 11.20 -3.40 11.65
N LYS A 56 10.09 -2.84 12.16
CA LYS A 56 8.78 -3.51 12.17
C LYS A 56 8.24 -3.71 10.76
N LEU A 57 8.55 -2.79 9.85
CA LEU A 57 8.18 -2.88 8.44
C LEU A 57 8.84 -4.11 7.81
N VAL A 58 10.14 -4.31 8.03
CA VAL A 58 10.87 -5.46 7.49
C VAL A 58 10.27 -6.77 8.04
N SER A 59 10.10 -6.89 9.36
CA SER A 59 9.48 -8.08 9.96
C SER A 59 8.09 -8.37 9.39
N ARG A 60 7.26 -7.34 9.22
CA ARG A 60 5.91 -7.50 8.66
C ARG A 60 5.91 -7.89 7.18
N ILE A 61 6.88 -7.42 6.40
CA ILE A 61 7.04 -7.88 5.01
C ILE A 61 7.38 -9.38 5.01
N GLU A 62 8.34 -9.83 5.82
CA GLU A 62 8.69 -11.25 5.92
C GLU A 62 7.49 -12.12 6.34
N GLU A 63 6.69 -11.68 7.32
CA GLU A 63 5.45 -12.35 7.71
C GLU A 63 4.47 -12.49 6.53
N ILE A 64 4.32 -11.45 5.71
CA ILE A 64 3.46 -11.48 4.52
C ILE A 64 4.03 -12.43 3.46
N LEU A 65 5.34 -12.47 3.28
CA LEU A 65 5.98 -13.43 2.36
C LEU A 65 5.72 -14.88 2.78
N LEU A 66 5.63 -15.18 4.08
CA LEU A 66 5.28 -16.51 4.60
C LEU A 66 3.81 -16.88 4.34
N ILE A 67 2.90 -15.90 4.31
CA ILE A 67 1.49 -16.11 3.93
C ILE A 67 1.38 -16.44 2.43
N HIS A 68 2.31 -15.90 1.62
CA HIS A 68 2.32 -16.00 0.17
C HIS A 68 3.61 -16.70 -0.33
N PRO A 69 3.90 -17.96 0.03
CA PRO A 69 5.19 -18.60 -0.22
C PRO A 69 5.53 -18.75 -1.71
N GLU A 70 4.52 -19.09 -2.53
CA GLU A 70 4.67 -19.37 -3.96
C GLU A 70 4.17 -18.25 -4.87
N GLN A 71 3.56 -17.21 -4.29
CA GLN A 71 2.92 -16.16 -5.07
C GLN A 71 3.88 -15.00 -5.36
N LYS A 72 3.71 -14.36 -6.51
CA LYS A 72 4.42 -13.13 -6.84
C LYS A 72 3.65 -11.92 -6.32
N GLY A 73 4.38 -10.84 -6.07
CA GLY A 73 3.76 -9.60 -5.61
C GLY A 73 4.62 -8.36 -5.76
N ILE A 74 4.11 -7.25 -5.26
CA ILE A 74 4.78 -5.96 -5.29
C ILE A 74 4.64 -5.22 -3.95
N ALA A 75 5.76 -4.71 -3.42
CA ALA A 75 5.80 -3.86 -2.24
C ALA A 75 6.17 -2.42 -2.64
N GLN A 76 5.23 -1.51 -2.45
CA GLN A 76 5.32 -0.11 -2.84
C GLN A 76 5.86 0.70 -1.66
N THR A 77 7.16 1.01 -1.76
CA THR A 77 7.91 1.74 -0.74
C THR A 77 7.81 3.25 -0.90
N HIS A 78 7.53 3.71 -2.13
CA HIS A 78 7.46 5.10 -2.58
C HIS A 78 8.72 5.95 -2.42
N THR A 79 9.61 5.61 -1.49
CA THR A 79 10.84 6.34 -1.19
C THR A 79 12.04 5.41 -1.28
N LYS A 80 13.17 5.93 -1.78
CA LYS A 80 14.44 5.18 -1.81
C LYS A 80 14.87 4.77 -0.41
N ARG A 81 14.66 5.62 0.60
CA ARG A 81 15.01 5.35 2.01
C ARG A 81 14.42 4.03 2.51
N ILE A 82 13.13 3.80 2.29
CA ILE A 82 12.47 2.57 2.72
C ILE A 82 13.02 1.36 1.94
N ALA A 83 13.15 1.46 0.62
CA ALA A 83 13.69 0.37 -0.19
C ALA A 83 15.13 0.00 0.19
N SER A 84 16.01 0.98 0.38
CA SER A 84 17.39 0.75 0.83
C SER A 84 17.45 0.13 2.22
N TYR A 85 16.57 0.55 3.14
CA TYR A 85 16.49 -0.07 4.46
C TYR A 85 16.07 -1.53 4.37
N ILE A 86 15.03 -1.85 3.60
CA ILE A 86 14.61 -3.23 3.35
C ILE A 86 15.76 -4.04 2.74
N LYS A 87 16.45 -3.50 1.71
CA LYS A 87 17.59 -4.17 1.07
C LYS A 87 18.72 -4.51 2.05
N LYS A 88 18.99 -3.62 3.01
CA LYS A 88 20.05 -3.80 3.99
C LYS A 88 19.70 -4.82 5.08
N HIS A 89 18.42 -4.96 5.43
CA HIS A 89 18.00 -5.72 6.61
C HIS A 89 17.14 -6.96 6.31
N SER A 90 16.58 -7.07 5.10
CA SER A 90 15.95 -8.31 4.64
C SER A 90 17.01 -9.17 3.96
N GLY A 91 17.19 -10.38 4.44
CA GLY A 91 18.00 -11.42 3.79
C GLY A 91 17.20 -12.26 2.78
N ASN A 92 15.97 -11.88 2.45
CA ASN A 92 15.06 -12.71 1.68
C ASN A 92 15.35 -12.63 0.17
N SER A 93 15.73 -13.77 -0.42
CA SER A 93 16.12 -13.90 -1.83
C SER A 93 14.98 -13.67 -2.84
N ARG A 94 13.72 -13.70 -2.36
CA ARG A 94 12.52 -13.42 -3.18
C ARG A 94 12.41 -11.95 -3.54
N LEU A 95 13.01 -11.05 -2.76
CA LEU A 95 12.94 -9.62 -3.01
C LEU A 95 13.75 -9.22 -4.25
N THR A 96 13.13 -8.45 -5.12
CA THR A 96 13.75 -7.89 -6.32
C THR A 96 13.56 -6.37 -6.31
N PHE A 97 14.65 -5.61 -6.22
CA PHE A 97 14.57 -4.16 -6.06
C PHE A 97 14.57 -3.47 -7.42
N ASN A 98 13.58 -2.61 -7.67
CA ASN A 98 13.44 -1.95 -8.96
C ASN A 98 14.61 -1.03 -9.35
N LYS A 99 15.41 -0.60 -8.36
CA LYS A 99 16.58 0.28 -8.56
C LYS A 99 17.88 -0.47 -8.81
N ASP A 100 17.85 -1.80 -8.84
CA ASP A 100 19.00 -2.64 -9.19
C ASP A 100 19.02 -2.98 -10.68
N HIS A 101 18.16 -2.33 -11.47
CA HIS A 101 17.96 -2.57 -12.89
C HIS A 101 17.92 -1.25 -13.64
N ASP A 102 18.50 -1.23 -14.83
CA ASP A 102 18.57 -0.02 -15.66
C ASP A 102 17.19 0.29 -16.26
N THR A 103 16.44 -0.76 -16.62
CA THR A 103 15.11 -0.63 -17.22
C THR A 103 14.02 -1.39 -16.45
N PRO A 104 12.76 -0.90 -16.45
CA PRO A 104 11.62 -1.65 -15.93
C PRO A 104 11.45 -3.02 -16.60
N LYS A 105 11.79 -3.13 -17.89
CA LYS A 105 11.68 -4.37 -18.69
C LYS A 105 12.62 -5.48 -18.18
N GLU A 106 13.86 -5.14 -17.86
CA GLU A 106 14.82 -6.12 -17.30
C GLU A 106 14.36 -6.65 -15.94
N MET A 107 13.87 -5.76 -15.08
CA MET A 107 13.37 -6.15 -13.77
C MET A 107 12.13 -7.04 -13.89
N LEU A 108 11.21 -6.71 -14.80
CA LEU A 108 10.05 -7.52 -15.11
C LEU A 108 10.45 -8.93 -15.59
N LYS A 109 11.37 -9.03 -16.54
CA LYS A 109 11.88 -10.32 -17.02
C LYS A 109 12.48 -11.16 -15.89
N LYS A 110 13.25 -10.53 -14.98
CA LYS A 110 13.81 -11.22 -13.82
C LYS A 110 12.74 -11.65 -12.82
N HIS A 111 11.69 -10.84 -12.65
CA HIS A 111 10.56 -11.15 -11.80
C HIS A 111 9.72 -12.30 -12.36
N GLU A 112 9.46 -12.32 -13.67
CA GLU A 112 8.77 -13.39 -14.39
C GLU A 112 9.49 -14.73 -14.23
N ASN A 113 10.81 -14.75 -14.42
CA ASN A 113 11.64 -15.97 -14.38
C ASN A 113 11.86 -16.54 -12.97
N LYS A 114 11.56 -15.79 -11.91
CA LYS A 114 11.66 -16.26 -10.53
C LYS A 114 10.31 -16.82 -10.09
N GLY A 115 10.29 -17.99 -9.44
CA GLY A 115 9.05 -18.64 -9.00
C GLY A 115 8.11 -17.74 -8.18
N SER A 116 8.59 -17.18 -7.06
CA SER A 116 7.76 -16.41 -6.12
C SER A 116 8.33 -15.02 -5.79
N SER A 117 8.80 -14.30 -6.82
CA SER A 117 9.46 -12.99 -6.65
C SER A 117 8.53 -11.89 -6.12
N VAL A 118 9.10 -10.95 -5.35
CA VAL A 118 8.39 -9.75 -4.89
C VAL A 118 9.15 -8.49 -5.25
N ILE A 119 8.54 -7.63 -6.04
CA ILE A 119 9.17 -6.38 -6.48
C ILE A 119 9.12 -5.36 -5.34
N ILE A 120 10.27 -4.85 -4.91
CA ILE A 120 10.35 -3.67 -4.06
C ILE A 120 10.40 -2.44 -4.95
N ALA A 121 9.28 -1.72 -5.04
CA ALA A 121 9.10 -0.57 -5.92
C ALA A 121 9.32 0.75 -5.17
N SER A 122 10.36 1.49 -5.53
CA SER A 122 10.64 2.85 -5.06
C SER A 122 10.60 3.85 -6.22
N GLY A 123 9.82 4.93 -6.06
CA GLY A 123 9.69 5.99 -7.05
C GLY A 123 9.12 5.54 -8.41
N LEU A 124 8.48 4.38 -8.47
CA LEU A 124 7.94 3.83 -9.69
C LEU A 124 6.53 4.39 -9.93
N ARG A 125 6.45 5.55 -10.58
CA ARG A 125 5.19 6.27 -10.80
C ARG A 125 4.41 5.74 -12.01
N GLU A 126 5.11 5.25 -13.03
CA GLU A 126 4.55 4.76 -14.30
C GLU A 126 5.39 3.60 -14.85
N GLY A 127 4.83 2.79 -15.75
CA GLY A 127 5.61 1.88 -16.60
C GLY A 127 5.77 0.42 -16.16
N ILE A 128 5.00 -0.07 -15.16
CA ILE A 128 4.95 -1.51 -14.86
C ILE A 128 3.51 -1.97 -14.79
N ASP A 129 3.21 -2.96 -15.64
CA ASP A 129 1.96 -3.69 -15.66
C ASP A 129 2.23 -5.11 -15.14
N LEU A 130 1.62 -5.47 -14.00
CA LEU A 130 1.72 -6.80 -13.40
C LEU A 130 0.33 -7.44 -13.49
N PHE A 131 0.16 -8.34 -14.46
CA PHE A 131 -1.11 -9.00 -14.72
C PHE A 131 -1.11 -10.41 -14.12
N GLY A 132 -2.26 -10.81 -13.54
CA GLY A 132 -2.50 -12.17 -13.05
C GLY A 132 -1.41 -12.65 -12.09
N GLU A 133 -0.78 -13.78 -12.44
CA GLU A 133 0.26 -14.43 -11.64
C GLU A 133 1.53 -13.59 -11.44
N LEU A 134 1.69 -12.46 -12.13
CA LEU A 134 2.80 -11.52 -11.89
C LEU A 134 2.58 -10.64 -10.67
N SER A 135 1.37 -10.58 -10.10
CA SER A 135 1.14 -9.91 -8.83
C SER A 135 -0.18 -10.30 -8.17
N GLU A 136 -0.16 -11.37 -7.40
CA GLU A 136 -1.34 -11.88 -6.70
C GLU A 136 -1.57 -11.18 -5.34
N PHE A 137 -0.56 -10.47 -4.84
CA PHE A 137 -0.69 -9.61 -3.67
C PHE A 137 0.15 -8.34 -3.78
N GLN A 138 -0.20 -7.33 -3.00
CA GLN A 138 0.55 -6.10 -2.91
C GLN A 138 0.69 -5.58 -1.48
N ILE A 139 1.78 -4.86 -1.23
CA ILE A 139 2.09 -4.25 0.06
C ILE A 139 2.27 -2.74 -0.13
N ILE A 140 1.48 -1.93 0.55
CA ILE A 140 1.67 -0.48 0.67
C ILE A 140 2.46 -0.20 1.93
N CYS A 141 3.76 0.05 1.78
CA CYS A 141 4.62 0.31 2.93
C CYS A 141 4.41 1.70 3.52
N LYS A 142 3.94 2.67 2.72
CA LYS A 142 3.80 4.07 3.11
C LYS A 142 2.72 4.78 2.27
N VAL A 143 1.92 5.65 2.89
CA VAL A 143 1.02 6.52 2.12
C VAL A 143 1.85 7.46 1.21
N PRO A 144 1.57 7.55 -0.10
CA PRO A 144 2.43 8.20 -1.09
C PRO A 144 2.28 9.72 -1.12
N TYR A 145 2.48 10.37 0.03
CA TYR A 145 2.52 11.81 0.12
C TYR A 145 3.65 12.39 -0.75
N PRO A 146 3.39 13.44 -1.55
CA PRO A 146 4.44 14.15 -2.26
C PRO A 146 5.51 14.69 -1.30
N ASP A 147 6.77 14.71 -1.74
CA ASP A 147 7.91 15.05 -0.88
C ASP A 147 7.94 16.55 -0.57
N LEU A 148 7.79 16.91 0.71
CA LEU A 148 7.89 18.29 1.19
C LEU A 148 9.33 18.80 1.28
N GLY A 149 10.33 17.94 1.04
CA GLY A 149 11.71 18.36 0.82
C GLY A 149 11.92 19.10 -0.50
N ASP A 150 11.08 18.85 -1.50
CA ASP A 150 11.08 19.60 -2.76
C ASP A 150 10.44 20.98 -2.54
N LYS A 151 11.21 22.04 -2.84
CA LYS A 151 10.79 23.43 -2.63
C LYS A 151 9.51 23.79 -3.38
N ARG A 152 9.32 23.28 -4.61
CA ARG A 152 8.13 23.52 -5.44
C ARG A 152 6.93 22.80 -4.84
N VAL A 153 7.09 21.54 -4.46
CA VAL A 153 6.01 20.76 -3.81
C VAL A 153 5.60 21.40 -2.49
N LYS A 154 6.58 21.80 -1.66
CA LYS A 154 6.33 22.48 -0.39
C LYS A 154 5.54 23.76 -0.61
N ARG A 155 6.03 24.67 -1.48
CA ARG A 155 5.38 25.95 -1.76
C ARG A 155 3.97 25.76 -2.31
N LYS A 156 3.78 24.81 -3.24
CA LYS A 156 2.46 24.51 -3.80
C LYS A 156 1.52 23.92 -2.75
N SER A 157 2.02 23.08 -1.83
CA SER A 157 1.20 22.51 -0.76
C SER A 157 0.73 23.55 0.26
N GLU A 158 1.51 24.61 0.48
CA GLU A 158 1.15 25.73 1.34
C GLU A 158 0.06 26.60 0.71
N ILE A 159 0.17 26.88 -0.60
CA ILE A 159 -0.83 27.67 -1.34
C ILE A 159 -2.11 26.86 -1.59
N GLU A 160 -1.97 25.57 -1.93
CA GLU A 160 -3.05 24.67 -2.32
C GLU A 160 -3.05 23.36 -1.51
N PRO A 161 -3.47 23.37 -0.23
CA PRO A 161 -3.51 22.15 0.59
C PRO A 161 -4.41 21.04 0.02
N ARG A 162 -5.46 21.42 -0.72
CA ARG A 162 -6.36 20.49 -1.41
C ARG A 162 -5.62 19.71 -2.49
N TRP A 163 -4.77 20.38 -3.29
CA TRP A 163 -3.96 19.74 -4.32
C TRP A 163 -3.06 18.67 -3.72
N TYR A 164 -2.40 18.96 -2.59
CA TYR A 164 -1.50 18.01 -1.94
C TYR A 164 -2.20 16.71 -1.54
N GLN A 165 -3.38 16.82 -0.94
CA GLN A 165 -4.19 15.65 -0.55
C GLN A 165 -4.77 14.89 -1.75
N TRP A 166 -5.20 15.63 -2.78
CA TRP A 166 -5.71 15.06 -4.01
C TRP A 166 -4.64 14.25 -4.75
N MET A 167 -3.42 14.79 -4.88
CA MET A 167 -2.27 14.09 -5.47
C MET A 167 -1.90 12.83 -4.70
N THR A 168 -1.90 12.87 -3.36
CA THR A 168 -1.69 11.66 -2.53
C THR A 168 -2.76 10.59 -2.82
N THR A 169 -4.02 11.01 -3.00
CA THR A 169 -5.12 10.09 -3.29
C THR A 169 -4.99 9.46 -4.67
N ILE A 170 -4.64 10.24 -5.70
CA ILE A 170 -4.35 9.70 -7.03
C ILE A 170 -3.23 8.68 -6.96
N ALA A 171 -2.10 9.04 -6.32
CA ALA A 171 -0.95 8.15 -6.23
C ALA A 171 -1.29 6.84 -5.50
N PHE A 172 -2.09 6.90 -4.43
CA PHE A 172 -2.55 5.72 -3.72
C PHE A 172 -3.44 4.81 -4.57
N ILE A 173 -4.41 5.38 -5.30
CA ILE A 173 -5.31 4.60 -6.18
C ILE A 173 -4.53 3.98 -7.34
N GLN A 174 -3.59 4.72 -7.93
CA GLN A 174 -2.70 4.19 -8.97
C GLN A 174 -1.81 3.05 -8.45
N SER A 175 -1.41 3.14 -7.17
CA SER A 175 -0.72 2.07 -6.47
C SER A 175 -1.55 0.80 -6.39
N LEU A 176 -2.83 0.92 -5.98
CA LEU A 176 -3.74 -0.22 -5.91
C LEU A 176 -3.94 -0.89 -7.27
N GLY A 177 -4.00 -0.09 -8.34
CA GLY A 177 -4.13 -0.56 -9.71
C GLY A 177 -2.88 -1.23 -10.28
N ARG A 178 -1.80 -1.42 -9.52
CA ARG A 178 -0.62 -2.16 -10.03
C ARG A 178 -0.85 -3.66 -10.13
N SER A 179 -1.71 -4.20 -9.28
CA SER A 179 -2.01 -5.64 -9.20
C SER A 179 -3.45 -5.95 -9.62
N VAL A 180 -4.35 -4.97 -9.48
CA VAL A 180 -5.77 -5.09 -9.81
C VAL A 180 -5.99 -4.62 -11.25
N ARG A 181 -6.15 -5.56 -12.20
CA ARG A 181 -6.21 -5.25 -13.65
C ARG A 181 -7.34 -5.91 -14.42
N SER A 182 -7.93 -6.97 -13.92
CA SER A 182 -9.06 -7.67 -14.55
C SER A 182 -10.21 -7.87 -13.58
N LYS A 183 -11.34 -8.40 -14.09
CA LYS A 183 -12.45 -8.80 -13.20
C LYS A 183 -12.14 -10.10 -12.48
N GLU A 184 -11.19 -10.86 -12.98
CA GLU A 184 -10.85 -12.21 -12.56
C GLU A 184 -9.75 -12.22 -11.50
N ASP A 185 -8.93 -11.16 -11.45
CA ASP A 185 -7.80 -11.03 -10.52
C ASP A 185 -8.28 -11.08 -9.06
N LYS A 186 -7.67 -11.97 -8.27
CA LYS A 186 -7.87 -12.05 -6.82
C LYS A 186 -6.64 -11.50 -6.13
N VAL A 187 -6.75 -10.30 -5.59
CA VAL A 187 -5.60 -9.57 -5.02
C VAL A 187 -5.86 -9.18 -3.58
N THR A 188 -4.91 -9.54 -2.71
CA THR A 188 -4.85 -9.03 -1.34
C THR A 188 -3.88 -7.86 -1.24
N THR A 189 -4.36 -6.74 -0.71
CA THR A 189 -3.56 -5.53 -0.50
C THR A 189 -3.30 -5.29 0.98
N TYR A 190 -2.05 -5.37 1.41
CA TYR A 190 -1.64 -5.06 2.78
C TYR A 190 -1.21 -3.62 2.92
N ILE A 191 -1.75 -2.89 3.89
CA ILE A 191 -1.34 -1.52 4.22
C ILE A 191 -0.60 -1.54 5.54
N LEU A 192 0.66 -1.12 5.54
CA LEU A 192 1.54 -1.19 6.71
C LEU A 192 1.67 0.16 7.43
N ASP A 193 1.16 1.24 6.87
CA ASP A 193 1.26 2.59 7.42
C ASP A 193 0.03 2.98 8.26
N SER A 194 0.21 3.22 9.56
CA SER A 194 -0.88 3.64 10.45
C SER A 194 -1.46 5.01 10.10
N ASP A 195 -0.70 5.87 9.41
CA ASP A 195 -1.20 7.17 8.94
C ASP A 195 -2.30 7.01 7.87
N PHE A 196 -2.44 5.82 7.25
CA PHE A 196 -3.48 5.53 6.26
C PHE A 196 -4.90 5.79 6.78
N SER A 197 -5.17 5.46 8.05
CA SER A 197 -6.54 5.63 8.59
C SER A 197 -6.96 7.10 8.63
N TYR A 198 -6.06 7.96 9.10
CA TYR A 198 -6.27 9.40 9.10
C TYR A 198 -6.34 9.97 7.66
N PHE A 199 -5.43 9.55 6.80
CA PHE A 199 -5.41 9.92 5.38
C PHE A 199 -6.74 9.58 4.68
N TYR A 200 -7.24 8.35 4.84
CA TYR A 200 -8.48 7.91 4.20
C TYR A 200 -9.68 8.71 4.70
N LEU A 201 -9.83 8.89 6.02
CA LEU A 201 -10.96 9.63 6.59
C LEU A 201 -11.01 11.07 6.10
N ARG A 202 -9.86 11.75 6.05
CA ARG A 202 -9.76 13.15 5.57
C ARG A 202 -10.06 13.29 4.07
N ASN A 203 -9.70 12.27 3.29
CA ASN A 203 -9.72 12.32 1.82
C ASN A 203 -10.79 11.45 1.18
N ARG A 204 -11.67 10.84 1.97
CA ARG A 204 -12.71 9.91 1.53
C ARG A 204 -13.51 10.43 0.33
N ARG A 205 -13.74 11.74 0.24
CA ARG A 205 -14.44 12.40 -0.88
C ARG A 205 -13.78 12.18 -2.26
N PHE A 206 -12.46 11.99 -2.29
CA PHE A 206 -11.70 11.78 -3.52
C PHE A 206 -11.68 10.32 -3.96
N PHE A 207 -12.04 9.37 -3.09
CA PHE A 207 -12.03 7.96 -3.42
C PHE A 207 -13.28 7.57 -4.24
N PRO A 208 -13.12 6.80 -5.32
CA PRO A 208 -14.24 6.15 -6.01
C PRO A 208 -15.13 5.36 -5.06
N SER A 209 -16.43 5.29 -5.34
CA SER A 209 -17.44 4.56 -4.54
C SER A 209 -17.03 3.12 -4.25
N HIS A 210 -16.58 2.39 -5.27
CA HIS A 210 -16.17 0.99 -5.17
C HIS A 210 -15.00 0.79 -4.17
N LEU A 211 -13.94 1.61 -4.25
CA LEU A 211 -12.84 1.57 -3.28
C LEU A 211 -13.26 1.99 -1.88
N ARG A 212 -14.16 2.97 -1.75
CA ARG A 212 -14.70 3.35 -0.43
C ARG A 212 -15.36 2.16 0.26
N LYS A 213 -16.09 1.33 -0.48
CA LYS A 213 -16.73 0.12 0.07
C LYS A 213 -15.69 -0.89 0.56
N ILE A 214 -14.70 -1.26 -0.27
CA ILE A 214 -13.63 -2.21 0.11
C ILE A 214 -12.86 -1.72 1.34
N ILE A 215 -12.48 -0.43 1.33
CA ILE A 215 -11.74 0.16 2.45
C ILE A 215 -12.62 0.16 3.70
N SER A 216 -13.89 0.59 3.62
CA SER A 216 -14.79 0.57 4.76
C SER A 216 -14.97 -0.83 5.35
N ASP A 217 -15.17 -1.87 4.52
CA ASP A 217 -15.30 -3.25 4.98
C ASP A 217 -14.04 -3.72 5.74
N SER A 218 -12.86 -3.30 5.31
CA SER A 218 -11.59 -3.54 6.02
C SER A 218 -11.50 -2.86 7.39
N PHE A 219 -12.06 -1.66 7.54
CA PHE A 219 -12.06 -0.94 8.82
C PHE A 219 -12.92 -1.66 9.86
N PHE A 220 -14.08 -2.20 9.47
CA PHE A 220 -15.01 -2.86 10.38
C PHE A 220 -14.64 -4.33 10.68
N LYS A 221 -13.91 -5.02 9.78
CA LYS A 221 -13.38 -6.36 10.07
C LYS A 221 -12.30 -6.35 11.16
N ASN A 222 -11.44 -5.32 11.18
CA ASN A 222 -10.34 -5.22 12.15
C ASN A 222 -10.76 -4.78 13.57
N SER A 223 -12.00 -4.31 13.77
CA SER A 223 -12.54 -4.04 15.11
C SER A 223 -13.08 -5.28 15.83
N ASN A 224 -13.27 -6.40 15.11
CA ASN A 224 -13.86 -7.63 15.67
C ASN A 224 -12.85 -8.76 15.90
N THR A 225 -11.59 -8.61 15.52
CA THR A 225 -10.53 -9.58 15.83
C THR A 225 -10.04 -9.38 17.27
N LYS A 226 -10.81 -9.95 18.22
CA LYS A 226 -10.33 -10.20 19.58
C LYS A 226 -8.99 -10.94 19.51
N ILE A 227 -8.05 -10.43 20.30
CA ILE A 227 -6.75 -11.00 20.59
C ILE A 227 -6.91 -12.51 20.83
N ILE A 228 -6.34 -13.34 19.96
CA ILE A 228 -6.13 -14.76 20.25
C ILE A 228 -5.08 -14.78 21.38
N THR A 229 -5.56 -14.82 22.61
CA THR A 229 -4.69 -15.04 23.77
C THR A 229 -4.14 -16.45 23.68
N LYS A 230 -2.81 -16.57 23.71
CA LYS A 230 -2.09 -17.86 23.79
C LYS A 230 -2.72 -18.78 24.84
N PRO A 231 -2.75 -20.11 24.62
CA PRO A 231 -3.28 -21.05 25.60
C PRO A 231 -2.44 -20.98 26.88
N LYS A 232 -3.12 -20.85 28.03
CA LYS A 232 -2.50 -20.94 29.37
C LYS A 232 -1.83 -22.30 29.50
N THR A 233 -0.51 -22.33 29.63
CA THR A 233 0.22 -23.49 30.14
C THR A 233 -0.22 -23.75 31.58
N ARG A 234 -0.89 -24.89 31.82
CA ARG A 234 -1.16 -25.41 33.16
C ARG A 234 0.18 -25.69 33.84
N LYS A 235 0.59 -24.87 34.81
CA LYS A 235 1.55 -25.31 35.84
C LYS A 235 0.83 -26.33 36.71
N LYS A 236 1.23 -27.61 36.62
CA LYS A 236 0.96 -28.60 37.67
C LYS A 236 1.74 -28.15 38.90
N ASN A 237 1.04 -27.74 39.96
CA ASN A 237 1.64 -27.69 41.29
C ASN A 237 1.77 -29.14 41.78
N ILE A 238 3.00 -29.59 41.84
CA ILE A 238 3.44 -30.77 42.58
C ILE A 238 3.73 -30.24 43.98
N PHE A 239 2.79 -30.31 44.91
CA PHE A 239 3.00 -30.23 46.36
C PHE A 239 1.69 -30.56 47.06
N GLU A 240 1.38 -31.85 47.17
CA GLU A 240 0.45 -32.42 48.16
C GLU A 240 0.67 -33.94 48.20
N LEU A 241 1.85 -34.33 48.66
CA LEU A 241 2.17 -35.69 49.12
C LEU A 241 3.22 -35.52 50.23
N ALA A 242 2.79 -34.97 51.37
CA ALA A 242 3.53 -35.01 52.62
C ALA A 242 2.56 -34.78 53.79
N GLY A 243 2.17 -35.87 54.45
CA GLY A 243 1.98 -35.96 55.89
C GLY A 243 0.74 -35.33 56.54
N ASN A 244 -0.27 -36.18 56.76
CA ASN A 244 -1.00 -36.47 58.01
C ASN A 244 -2.51 -36.59 57.81
#